data_AF-A0A7Y4SKV4-F1
#
_entry.id   AF-A0A7Y4SKV4-F1
#
_cell.length_a   1.000
_cell.length_b   1.000
_cell.length_c   1.000
_cell.angle_alpha   90.00
_cell.angle_beta   90.00
_cell.angle_gamma   90.00
#
_symmetry.space_group_name_H-M   'P 1'
#
loop_
_entity.id
_entity.type
_entity.pdbx_description
1 polymer ?
#
loop_
_entity_poly.entity_id
_entity_poly.type
_entity_poly.pdbx_seq_one_letter_code
_entity_poly.pdbx_strand_id
1 'polypeptide(L)' 'MNAEEAQTVKVLLLQHDNGYRQLAAQHNDLDHRLHELSDKPYLSTSEQIEEVTLKKRKLALKDRMEEMARAYVDVHSPPS' A
#
# COMPACT_ATOMS: atom_id res chain seq x y z
N MET A 1 3.88 -6.18 15.51
CA MET A 1 2.66 -5.74 14.81
C MET A 1 1.89 -6.97 14.38
N ASN A 2 0.82 -7.30 15.09
CA ASN A 2 -0.09 -8.37 14.67
C ASN A 2 -0.88 -7.90 13.43
N ALA A 3 -1.28 -8.81 12.54
CA ALA A 3 -2.03 -8.46 11.33
C ALA A 3 -3.31 -7.63 11.64
N GLU A 4 -3.90 -7.87 12.82
CA GLU A 4 -5.08 -7.16 13.34
C GLU A 4 -4.79 -5.69 13.72
N GLU A 5 -3.61 -5.41 14.28
CA GLU A 5 -3.19 -4.03 14.57
C GLU A 5 -2.94 -3.26 13.27
N ALA A 6 -2.31 -3.90 12.29
CA ALA A 6 -2.08 -3.29 10.98
C ALA A 6 -3.39 -2.97 10.26
N GLN A 7 -4.43 -3.81 10.40
CA GLN A 7 -5.77 -3.53 9.89
C GLN A 7 -6.47 -2.40 10.66
N THR A 8 -6.34 -2.36 11.98
CA THR A 8 -6.98 -1.32 12.82
C THR A 8 -6.37 0.06 12.53
N VAL A 9 -5.04 0.16 12.50
CA VAL A 9 -4.33 1.40 12.15
C VAL A 9 -4.66 1.82 10.71
N LYS A 10 -4.77 0.87 9.78
CA LYS A 10 -5.28 1.12 8.42
C LYS A 10 -6.63 1.80 8.41
N VAL A 11 -7.59 1.29 9.17
CA VAL A 11 -8.97 1.81 9.20
C VAL A 11 -9.00 3.21 9.82
N LEU A 12 -8.23 3.45 10.90
CA LEU A 12 -8.13 4.76 11.53
C LEU A 12 -7.51 5.80 10.58
N LEU A 13 -6.41 5.45 9.91
CA LEU A 13 -5.77 6.30 8.90
C LEU A 13 -6.69 6.54 7.70
N LEU A 14 -7.44 5.53 7.24
CA LEU A 14 -8.41 5.72 6.16
C LEU A 14 -9.52 6.72 6.50
N GLN A 15 -9.91 6.79 7.78
CA GLN A 15 -10.93 7.72 8.25
C GLN A 15 -10.38 9.12 8.53
N HIS A 16 -9.18 9.22 9.12
CA HIS A 16 -8.64 10.48 9.60
C HIS A 16 -7.66 11.12 8.61
N ASP A 17 -7.08 10.34 7.70
CA ASP A 17 -5.97 10.73 6.85
C ASP A 17 -6.31 10.54 5.36
N ASN A 18 -6.60 11.66 4.69
CA ASN A 18 -6.93 11.67 3.27
C ASN A 18 -5.75 11.17 2.40
N GLY A 19 -4.51 11.38 2.86
CA GLY A 19 -3.31 10.89 2.19
C GLY A 19 -3.30 9.36 2.17
N TYR A 20 -3.62 8.73 3.29
CA TYR A 20 -3.73 7.28 3.37
C TYR A 20 -4.83 6.70 2.46
N ARG A 21 -5.98 7.37 2.39
CA ARG A 21 -7.08 6.97 1.50
C ARG A 21 -6.69 7.00 0.03
N GLN A 22 -5.94 8.00 -0.41
CA GLN A 22 -5.37 8.02 -1.76
C GLN A 22 -4.32 6.93 -2.00
N LEU A 23 -3.47 6.65 -1.01
CA LEU A 23 -2.48 5.57 -1.13
C LEU A 23 -3.17 4.20 -1.25
N ALA A 24 -4.23 3.97 -0.47
CA ALA A 24 -5.00 2.72 -0.51
C ALA A 24 -5.70 2.53 -1.86
N ALA A 25 -6.30 3.60 -2.42
CA ALA A 25 -6.89 3.58 -3.75
C ALA A 25 -5.84 3.26 -4.83
N GLN A 26 -4.69 3.94 -4.80
CA GLN A 26 -3.58 3.66 -5.72
C GLN A 26 -3.05 2.23 -5.57
N HIS A 27 -2.94 1.72 -4.35
CA HIS A 27 -2.49 0.36 -4.11
C HIS A 27 -3.46 -0.66 -4.72
N ASN A 28 -4.76 -0.43 -4.60
CA ASN A 28 -5.78 -1.30 -5.20
C ASN A 28 -5.74 -1.26 -6.74
N ASP A 29 -5.58 -0.08 -7.33
CA ASP A 29 -5.43 0.08 -8.78
C ASP A 29 -4.17 -0.62 -9.31
N LEU A 30 -3.03 -0.43 -8.64
CA LEU A 30 -1.78 -1.11 -8.98
C LEU A 30 -1.90 -2.63 -8.81
N ASP A 31 -2.57 -3.11 -7.75
CA ASP A 31 -2.80 -4.53 -7.51
C ASP A 31 -3.65 -5.15 -8.62
N HIS A 32 -4.74 -4.49 -9.01
CA HIS A 32 -5.60 -4.94 -10.11
C HIS A 32 -4.83 -4.99 -11.43
N ARG A 33 -4.07 -3.93 -11.75
CA ARG A 33 -3.22 -3.90 -12.95
C ARG A 33 -2.16 -5.00 -12.95
N LEU A 34 -1.55 -5.25 -11.79
CA LEU A 34 -0.53 -6.28 -11.63
C LEU A 34 -1.14 -7.68 -11.73
N HIS A 35 -2.34 -7.88 -11.20
CA HIS A 35 -3.09 -9.13 -11.35
C HIS A 35 -3.41 -9.43 -12.80
N GLU A 36 -3.90 -8.44 -13.57
CA GLU A 36 -4.17 -8.58 -15.01
C GLU A 36 -2.92 -8.96 -15.81
N LEU A 37 -1.75 -8.47 -15.40
CA LEU A 37 -0.47 -8.85 -16.01
C LEU A 37 -0.02 -10.24 -15.55
N SER A 38 -0.08 -10.54 -14.26
CA SER A 38 0.33 -11.85 -13.74
C SER A 38 -0.61 -12.99 -14.15
N ASP A 39 -1.87 -12.71 -14.48
CA ASP A 39 -2.83 -13.69 -15.04
C ASP A 39 -2.49 -14.07 -16.49
N LYS A 40 -1.83 -13.17 -17.23
CA LYS A 40 -1.40 -13.46 -18.60
C LYS A 40 -0.23 -14.46 -18.60
N PRO A 41 -0.37 -15.61 -19.28
CA PRO A 41 0.69 -16.63 -19.32
C PRO A 41 1.92 -16.22 -20.14
N TYR A 42 1.77 -15.26 -21.06
CA TYR A 42 2.86 -14.73 -21.88
C TYR A 42 2.85 -13.21 -21.85
N LEU A 43 3.65 -12.64 -20.95
CA LEU A 43 3.89 -11.21 -20.87
C LEU A 43 4.94 -10.79 -21.89
N SER A 44 4.64 -9.74 -22.66
CA SER A 44 5.61 -9.09 -23.54
C SER A 44 6.68 -8.36 -22.72
N THR A 45 7.84 -8.05 -23.31
CA THR A 45 8.92 -7.31 -22.63
C THR A 45 8.42 -6.02 -21.98
N SER A 46 7.54 -5.27 -22.66
CA SER A 46 6.90 -4.07 -22.10
C SER A 46 6.03 -4.36 -20.89
N GLU A 47 5.28 -5.47 -20.91
CA GLU A 47 4.40 -5.89 -19.83
C GLU A 47 5.20 -6.41 -18.62
N GLN A 48 6.33 -7.08 -18.84
CA GLN A 48 7.24 -7.47 -17.75
C GLN A 48 7.85 -6.24 -17.06
N ILE A 49 8.26 -5.23 -17.83
CA ILE A 49 8.76 -3.97 -17.28
C ILE A 49 7.64 -3.26 -16.50
N GLU A 50 6.42 -3.27 -17.01
CA GLU A 50 5.26 -2.73 -16.31
C GLU A 50 5.01 -3.50 -15.01
N GLU A 51 4.98 -4.84 -15.01
CA GLU A 51 4.79 -5.66 -13.80
C GLU A 51 5.85 -5.33 -12.73
N VAL A 52 7.13 -5.28 -13.11
CA VAL A 52 8.22 -4.94 -12.19
C VAL A 52 8.07 -3.52 -11.65
N THR A 53 7.65 -2.57 -12.49
CA THR A 53 7.41 -1.18 -12.10
C THR A 53 6.22 -1.07 -11.14
N LEU A 54 5.13 -1.80 -11.41
CA LEU A 54 3.96 -1.87 -10.54
C LEU A 54 4.31 -2.51 -9.20
N LYS A 55 5.10 -3.61 -9.18
CA LYS A 55 5.60 -4.25 -7.94
C LYS A 55 6.40 -3.26 -7.10
N LYS A 56 7.32 -2.51 -7.72
CA LYS A 56 8.11 -1.47 -7.04
C LYS A 56 7.23 -0.35 -6.49
N ARG A 57 6.25 0.13 -7.26
CA ARG A 57 5.30 1.16 -6.80
C ARG A 57 4.45 0.64 -5.65
N LYS A 58 3.95 -0.59 -5.73
CA LYS A 58 3.18 -1.23 -4.67
C LYS A 58 3.99 -1.35 -3.37
N LEU A 59 5.27 -1.72 -3.49
CA LEU A 59 6.19 -1.72 -2.36
C LEU A 59 6.37 -0.32 -1.77
N ALA A 60 6.59 0.70 -2.61
CA ALA A 60 6.70 2.09 -2.15
C ALA A 60 5.42 2.60 -1.48
N LEU A 61 4.23 2.22 -1.97
CA LEU A 61 2.96 2.55 -1.31
C LEU A 61 2.83 1.87 0.05
N LYS A 62 3.26 0.61 0.15
CA LYS A 62 3.28 -0.10 1.43
C LYS A 62 4.22 0.57 2.42
N ASP A 63 5.42 0.93 1.97
CA ASP A 63 6.41 1.66 2.78
C ASP A 63 5.84 2.99 3.29
N ARG A 64 5.24 3.77 2.39
CA ARG A 64 4.56 5.04 2.71
C ARG A 64 3.41 4.86 3.71
N MET A 65 2.62 3.79 3.58
CA MET A 65 1.54 3.46 4.51
C MET A 65 2.09 3.08 5.90
N GLU A 66 3.21 2.37 5.94
CA GLU A 66 3.86 1.95 7.17
C GLU A 66 4.51 3.15 7.88
N GLU A 67 5.12 4.07 7.14
CA GLU A 67 5.61 5.35 7.66
C GLU A 67 4.48 6.17 8.31
N MET A 68 3.32 6.30 7.64
CA MET A 68 2.16 6.99 8.19
C MET A 68 1.62 6.28 9.43
N ALA A 69 1.52 4.96 9.41
CA ALA A 69 1.09 4.15 10.55
C ALA A 69 2.02 4.33 11.74
N ARG A 70 3.33 4.34 11.49
CA ARG A 70 4.33 4.55 12.54
C ARG A 70 4.26 5.95 13.13
N ALA A 71 4.12 6.98 12.28
CA ALA A 71 3.93 8.35 12.74
C ALA A 71 2.64 8.51 13.55
N TYR A 72 1.56 7.84 13.16
CA TYR A 72 0.29 7.88 13.90
C TYR A 72 0.40 7.21 15.28
N VAL A 73 1.07 6.05 15.36
CA VAL A 73 1.32 5.36 16.63
C VAL A 73 2.23 6.20 17.53
N ASP A 74 3.24 6.86 16.97
CA ASP A 74 4.13 7.77 17.70
C ASP A 74 3.37 8.96 18.29
N VAL A 75 2.56 9.65 17.48
CA VAL A 75 1.73 10.78 17.91
C VAL A 75 0.66 10.38 18.93
N HIS A 76 0.11 9.17 18.82
CA HIS A 76 -0.94 8.68 19.72
C HIS A 76 -0.39 7.91 20.93
N SER A 77 0.92 7.71 21.03
CA SER A 77 1.54 7.20 22.25
C SER A 77 1.65 8.36 23.25
N PRO A 78 0.98 8.30 24.42
CA PRO A 78 1.10 9.36 25.40
C PRO A 78 2.55 9.41 25.91
N PRO A 79 3.19 10.60 25.97
CA PRO A 79 4.48 10.74 26.64
C PRO A 79 4.28 10.37 28.12
N SER A 80 5.12 9.46 28.62
CA SER A 80 5.23 9.15 30.05
C SER A 80 5.81 10.32 30.82
#